data_AF-Q5SGL4-F1
#
_entry.id   AF-Q5SGL4-F1
#
_cell.length_a   1.000
_cell.length_b   1.000
_cell.length_c   1.000
_cell.angle_alpha   90.00
_cell.angle_beta   90.00
_cell.angle_gamma   90.00
#
_symmetry.space_group_name_H-M   'P 1'
#
loop_
_entity.id
_entity.type
_entity.pdbx_description
1 polymer ?
#
loop_
_entity_poly.entity_id
_entity_poly.type
_entity_poly.pdbx_seq_one_letter_code
_entity_poly.pdbx_strand_id
1 'polypeptide(L)' 'ERRKIMDQWPDMHNAAISKRLGRRWQLLQDSEKIPFVKEAERLRLKHMADYPDYKYRP' A
#
# COMPACT_ATOMS: atom_id res chain seq x y z
N GLU A 1 5.40 -5.57 -2.74
CA GLU A 1 5.00 -5.51 -4.17
C GLU A 1 5.77 -4.48 -5.00
N ARG A 2 5.71 -3.16 -4.72
CA ARG A 2 6.47 -2.16 -5.53
C ARG A 2 7.98 -2.44 -5.60
N ARG A 3 8.63 -2.70 -4.45
CA ARG A 3 10.06 -3.09 -4.39
C ARG A 3 10.38 -4.29 -5.29
N LYS A 4 9.62 -5.38 -5.18
CA LYS A 4 9.79 -6.58 -6.02
C LYS A 4 9.71 -6.29 -7.53
N ILE A 5 8.89 -5.33 -7.95
CA ILE A 5 8.77 -4.94 -9.37
C ILE A 5 9.98 -4.12 -9.80
N MET A 6 10.45 -3.20 -8.95
CA MET A 6 11.68 -2.44 -9.22
C MET A 6 12.92 -3.34 -9.27
N ASP A 7 12.99 -4.36 -8.41
CA ASP A 7 14.11 -5.31 -8.42
C ASP A 7 14.17 -6.12 -9.73
N GLN A 8 13.02 -6.33 -10.40
CA GLN A 8 12.93 -7.04 -11.68
C GLN A 8 13.04 -6.11 -12.89
N TRP A 9 12.61 -4.85 -12.76
CA TRP A 9 12.57 -3.86 -13.83
C TRP A 9 13.06 -2.50 -13.29
N PRO A 10 14.38 -2.35 -13.07
CA PRO A 10 14.95 -1.18 -12.38
C PRO A 10 14.72 0.14 -13.12
N ASP A 11 14.58 0.09 -14.45
CA ASP A 11 14.33 1.27 -15.29
C ASP A 11 12.85 1.69 -15.32
N MET A 12 11.95 0.89 -14.73
CA MET A 12 10.52 1.21 -14.72
C MET A 12 10.23 2.34 -13.74
N HIS A 13 9.67 3.44 -14.24
CA HIS A 13 9.33 4.59 -13.42
C HIS A 13 8.21 4.28 -12.40
N ASN A 14 8.31 4.84 -11.20
CA ASN A 14 7.37 4.62 -10.09
C ASN A 14 5.90 4.87 -10.45
N ALA A 15 5.62 5.87 -11.30
CA ALA A 15 4.27 6.15 -11.77
C ALA A 15 3.68 4.97 -12.58
N ALA A 16 4.48 4.34 -13.45
CA ALA A 16 4.05 3.19 -14.24
C ALA A 16 3.80 1.96 -13.35
N ILE A 17 4.68 1.71 -12.38
CA ILE A 17 4.49 0.63 -11.39
C ILE A 17 3.21 0.86 -10.59
N SER A 18 2.97 2.09 -10.15
CA SER A 18 1.79 2.43 -9.35
C SER A 18 0.49 2.28 -10.15
N LYS A 19 0.49 2.66 -11.43
CA LYS A 19 -0.65 2.44 -12.34
C LYS A 19 -0.97 0.95 -12.49
N ARG A 20 0.06 0.11 -12.67
CA ARG A 20 -0.11 -1.35 -12.77
C ARG A 20 -0.60 -1.97 -11.46
N LEU A 21 -0.03 -1.57 -10.33
CA LEU A 21 -0.44 -2.05 -9.01
C LEU A 21 -1.88 -1.65 -8.68
N GLY A 22 -2.30 -0.43 -9.03
CA GLY A 22 -3.68 0.03 -8.84
C GLY A 22 -4.68 -0.83 -9.60
N ARG A 23 -4.40 -1.14 -10.88
CA ARG A 23 -5.24 -2.04 -11.67
C ARG A 23 -5.27 -3.46 -11.07
N ARG A 24 -4.12 -3.98 -10.64
CA ARG A 24 -4.05 -5.30 -10.01
C ARG A 24 -4.89 -5.33 -8.72
N TRP A 25 -4.78 -4.30 -7.88
CA TRP A 25 -5.56 -4.19 -6.65
C TRP A 25 -7.07 -4.20 -6.91
N GLN A 26 -7.55 -3.48 -7.93
CA GLN A 26 -8.95 -3.46 -8.30
C GLN A 26 -9.48 -4.86 -8.70
N LEU A 27 -8.62 -5.67 -9.33
CA LEU A 27 -8.96 -7.02 -9.81
C LEU A 27 -8.83 -8.11 -8.73
N LEU A 28 -8.23 -7.83 -7.57
CA LEU A 28 -8.15 -8.81 -6.48
C LEU A 28 -9.54 -9.08 -5.90
N GLN A 29 -9.78 -10.32 -5.48
CA GLN A 29 -10.96 -10.65 -4.70
C GLN A 29 -10.85 -10.12 -3.27
N ASP A 30 -11.99 -9.95 -2.60
CA ASP A 30 -12.00 -9.40 -1.24
C ASP A 30 -11.23 -10.29 -0.27
N SER A 31 -11.29 -11.61 -0.44
CA SER A 31 -10.48 -12.57 0.32
C SER A 31 -8.96 -12.32 0.22
N GLU A 32 -8.49 -11.93 -0.97
CA GLU A 32 -7.08 -11.60 -1.22
C GLU A 32 -6.72 -10.21 -0.69
N LYS A 33 -7.68 -9.28 -0.63
CA LYS A 33 -7.49 -7.93 -0.08
C LYS A 33 -7.46 -7.91 1.46
N ILE A 34 -8.23 -8.78 2.11
CA ILE A 34 -8.36 -8.88 3.58
C ILE A 34 -7.01 -8.77 4.32
N PRO A 35 -5.96 -9.55 4.00
CA PRO A 35 -4.70 -9.46 4.74
C PRO A 35 -4.07 -8.07 4.66
N PHE A 36 -4.15 -7.40 3.50
CA PHE A 36 -3.61 -6.04 3.33
C PHE A 36 -4.44 -4.99 4.08
N VAL A 37 -5.77 -5.13 4.09
CA VAL A 37 -6.67 -4.24 4.82
C VAL A 37 -6.45 -4.37 6.32
N LYS A 38 -6.36 -5.60 6.84
CA LYS A 38 -6.08 -5.85 8.26
C LYS A 38 -4.74 -5.27 8.70
N GLU A 39 -3.70 -5.45 7.87
CA GLU A 39 -2.38 -4.90 8.17
C GLU A 39 -2.37 -3.37 8.11
N ALA A 40 -3.07 -2.76 7.15
CA ALA A 40 -3.24 -1.31 7.09
C ALA A 40 -3.95 -0.76 8.33
N GLU A 41 -5.00 -1.44 8.82
CA GLU A 41 -5.68 -1.06 10.05
C GLU A 41 -4.79 -1.20 11.28
N ARG A 42 -4.02 -2.29 11.38
CA ARG A 42 -3.03 -2.49 12.44
C ARG A 42 -2.00 -1.36 12.49
N LEU A 43 -1.50 -0.94 11.32
CA LEU A 43 -0.56 0.17 11.20
C LEU A 43 -1.20 1.51 11.55
N ARG A 44 -2.46 1.74 11.16
CA ARG A 44 -3.22 2.93 11.50
C ARG A 44 -3.38 3.06 13.02
N LEU A 45 -3.82 2.00 13.69
CA LEU A 45 -3.98 1.97 15.14
C LEU A 45 -2.65 2.17 15.86
N LYS A 46 -1.58 1.51 15.39
CA LYS A 46 -0.23 1.73 15.91
C LYS A 46 0.19 3.19 15.78
N HIS A 47 -0.01 3.80 14.60
CA HIS A 47 0.36 5.20 14.39
C HIS A 47 -0.45 6.15 15.30
N MET A 48 -1.74 5.90 15.50
CA MET A 48 -2.55 6.70 16.43
C MET A 48 -2.09 6.55 17.89
N ALA A 49 -1.63 5.36 18.29
CA ALA A 49 -1.10 5.13 19.63
C ALA A 49 0.29 5.79 19.82
N ASP A 50 1.16 5.67 18.82
CA ASP A 50 2.52 6.24 18.84
C ASP A 50 2.50 7.77 18.70
N TYR A 51 1.49 8.32 18.01
CA TYR A 51 1.34 9.75 17.72
C TYR A 51 -0.09 10.23 18.01
N PRO A 52 -0.49 10.36 19.29
CA PRO A 52 -1.87 10.70 19.67
C PRO A 52 -2.33 12.08 19.17
N ASP A 53 -1.41 13.02 18.99
CA ASP A 53 -1.70 14.37 18.49
C ASP A 53 -1.60 14.50 16.96
N TYR A 54 -1.34 13.39 16.25
CA TYR A 54 -1.21 13.42 14.80
C TYR A 54 -2.52 13.88 14.14
N LYS A 55 -2.43 14.98 13.40
CA LYS A 55 -3.48 15.47 12.51
C LYS A 55 -2.91 15.68 11.11
N TYR A 56 -3.44 14.95 10.15
CA TYR A 56 -3.13 15.16 8.75
C TYR A 56 -3.56 16.58 8.33
N ARG A 57 -2.62 17.37 7.82
CA ARG A 57 -2.86 18.68 7.24
C ARG A 57 -2.47 18.60 5.75
N PRO A 58 -3.45 18.64 4.83
CA PRO A 58 -3.20 18.53 3.39
C PRO A 58 -2.48 19.75 2.83
#